data_AF-A0A836CJV7-F1
#
_entry.id   AF-A0A836CJV7-F1
#
_cell.length_a   1.000
_cell.length_b   1.000
_cell.length_c   1.000
_cell.angle_alpha   90.00
_cell.angle_beta   90.00
_cell.angle_gamma   90.00
#
_symmetry.space_group_name_H-M   'P 1'
#
loop_
_entity.id
_entity.type
_entity.pdbx_description
1 polymer ?
#
loop_
_entity_poly.entity_id
_entity_poly.type
_entity_poly.pdbx_seq_one_letter_code
_entity_poly.pdbx_strand_id
1 'polypeptide(L)'
;GDGHVWWNGPQKLLPWGNLPTRLWFKLRERAEAALPGPVYIALGPDNQHYVRYADGTVDHYSFHGELMRELHERGRGGYVQSLAFAPGGGYFVLYSDGTYAAQGLPPGLQAELWSQSAARVEHINIGAHGEWFVRYADGRWRCGDHTGCQSLAHTIGHLQDRLYGIRRVTFGADCSWVVEF
;
A
#
# COMPACT_ATOMS: atom_id res chain seq x y z
N GLY A 1 21.58 -12.72 1.46
CA GLY A 1 20.64 -13.48 0.62
C GLY A 1 19.85 -12.42 -0.08
N ASP A 2 20.41 -11.96 -1.20
CA ASP A 2 20.34 -10.54 -1.54
C ASP A 2 19.06 -10.28 -2.33
N GLY A 3 18.14 -9.52 -1.72
CA GLY A 3 16.88 -9.12 -2.34
C GLY A 3 17.17 -8.18 -3.51
N HIS A 4 16.89 -8.63 -4.73
CA HIS A 4 17.07 -7.83 -5.93
C HIS A 4 15.78 -7.03 -6.19
N VAL A 5 15.87 -5.70 -6.08
CA VAL A 5 14.77 -4.78 -6.38
C VAL A 5 14.76 -4.48 -7.87
N TRP A 6 13.67 -4.79 -8.57
CA TRP A 6 13.45 -4.39 -9.96
C TRP A 6 12.67 -3.09 -10.02
N TRP A 7 13.13 -2.16 -10.85
CA TRP A 7 12.56 -0.82 -10.97
C TRP A 7 12.44 -0.45 -12.45
N ASN A 8 11.29 0.11 -12.81
CA ASN A 8 10.99 0.60 -14.16
C ASN A 8 10.57 2.08 -14.07
N GLY A 9 11.52 3.00 -14.26
CA GLY A 9 11.31 4.45 -14.27
C GLY A 9 12.51 5.22 -14.85
N PRO A 10 12.50 6.57 -14.88
CA PRO A 10 13.65 7.39 -15.31
C PRO A 10 14.71 7.51 -14.21
N GLN A 11 15.99 7.22 -14.53
CA GLN A 11 17.05 7.07 -13.53
C GLN A 11 17.43 8.44 -12.98
N LYS A 12 16.82 8.87 -11.88
CA LYS A 12 17.41 9.87 -10.97
C LYS A 12 16.61 10.05 -9.67
N LEU A 13 17.37 9.96 -8.58
CA LEU A 13 17.13 10.41 -7.19
C LEU A 13 16.34 9.44 -6.28
N LEU A 14 16.96 9.18 -5.12
CA LEU A 14 16.34 8.55 -3.95
C LEU A 14 15.02 9.30 -3.57
N PRO A 15 14.03 8.61 -2.99
CA PRO A 15 12.59 8.85 -3.18
C PRO A 15 11.98 10.04 -2.42
N TRP A 16 12.78 10.96 -1.88
CA TRP A 16 12.32 12.01 -0.97
C TRP A 16 11.68 13.22 -1.68
N GLY A 17 11.85 13.35 -3.00
CA GLY A 17 11.36 14.50 -3.77
C GLY A 17 9.83 14.57 -3.96
N ASN A 18 9.13 13.44 -3.77
CA ASN A 18 7.69 13.32 -4.02
C ASN A 18 6.88 13.05 -2.74
N LEU A 19 7.46 13.21 -1.55
CA LEU A 19 6.69 13.11 -0.32
C LEU A 19 5.78 14.34 -0.16
N PRO A 20 4.55 14.16 0.34
CA PRO A 20 3.73 15.28 0.79
C PRO A 20 4.52 16.19 1.72
N THR A 21 4.52 17.50 1.44
CA THR A 21 5.33 18.49 2.18
C THR A 21 5.15 18.38 3.69
N ARG A 22 3.91 18.18 4.14
CA ARG A 22 3.57 18.00 5.57
C ARG A 22 4.21 16.74 6.15
N LEU A 23 4.15 15.63 5.42
CA LEU A 23 4.78 14.39 5.84
C LEU A 23 6.30 14.58 5.96
N TRP A 24 6.93 15.22 4.97
CA TRP A 24 8.37 15.51 5.01
C TRP A 24 8.75 16.32 6.25
N PHE A 25 8.05 17.43 6.53
CA PHE A 25 8.29 18.22 7.73
C PHE A 25 8.13 17.40 9.01
N LYS A 26 7.10 16.53 9.07
CA LYS A 26 6.85 15.72 10.26
C LYS A 26 7.93 14.67 10.50
N LEU A 27 8.38 14.00 9.45
CA LEU A 27 9.50 13.05 9.54
C LEU A 27 10.78 13.75 9.99
N ARG A 28 11.04 14.96 9.49
CA ARG A 28 12.20 15.76 9.87
C ARG A 28 12.16 16.19 11.34
N GLU A 29 11.03 16.74 11.79
CA GLU A 29 10.80 17.15 13.19
C GLU A 29 11.06 15.98 14.15
N ARG A 30 10.53 14.80 13.84
CA ARG A 30 10.74 13.60 14.67
C ARG A 30 12.19 13.14 14.69
N ALA A 31 12.88 13.20 13.54
CA ALA A 31 14.29 12.86 13.46
C ALA A 31 15.15 13.82 14.29
N GLU A 32 14.90 15.13 14.22
CA GLU A 32 15.57 16.15 15.02
C GLU A 32 15.34 15.94 16.53
N ALA A 33 14.14 15.48 16.92
CA ALA A 33 13.80 15.14 18.29
C ALA A 33 14.29 13.75 18.75
N ALA A 34 15.04 13.02 17.92
CA ALA A 34 15.49 11.65 18.19
C ALA A 34 14.36 10.67 18.55
N LEU A 35 13.16 10.88 18.00
CA LEU A 35 12.01 10.01 18.20
C LEU A 35 12.06 8.80 17.25
N PRO A 36 11.40 7.68 17.60
CA PRO A 36 11.36 6.50 16.74
C PRO A 36 10.78 6.80 15.36
N GLY A 37 11.45 6.26 14.34
CA GLY A 37 11.12 6.46 12.93
C GLY A 37 9.85 5.75 12.48
N PRO A 38 9.41 6.01 11.24
CA PRO A 38 8.24 5.34 10.67
C PRO A 38 8.52 3.85 10.46
N VAL A 39 7.54 3.01 10.78
CA VAL A 39 7.53 1.57 10.48
C VAL A 39 6.55 1.22 9.35
N TYR A 40 5.67 2.16 8.99
CA TYR A 40 4.76 2.03 7.87
C TYR A 40 4.37 3.41 7.33
N ILE A 41 4.33 3.54 6.01
CA ILE A 41 3.85 4.75 5.31
C ILE A 41 2.94 4.29 4.17
N ALA A 42 1.76 4.90 4.07
CA ALA A 42 0.92 4.84 2.89
C ALA A 42 0.72 6.26 2.35
N LEU A 43 0.86 6.40 1.03
CA LEU A 43 0.65 7.65 0.31
C LEU A 43 -0.60 7.50 -0.55
N GLY A 44 -1.45 8.51 -0.51
CA GLY A 44 -2.68 8.59 -1.28
C GLY A 44 -2.71 9.80 -2.20
N PRO A 45 -3.80 9.97 -2.97
CA PRO A 45 -4.00 11.15 -3.81
C PRO A 45 -4.04 12.44 -2.99
N ASP A 46 -3.84 13.60 -3.63
CA ASP A 46 -4.02 14.92 -3.03
C ASP A 46 -3.24 15.16 -1.72
N ASN A 47 -1.99 14.66 -1.65
CA ASN A 47 -1.13 14.74 -0.45
C ASN A 47 -1.66 13.96 0.76
N GLN A 48 -2.58 13.01 0.57
CA GLN A 48 -3.02 12.11 1.63
C GLN A 48 -1.86 11.23 2.09
N HIS A 49 -1.74 11.06 3.41
CA HIS A 49 -0.78 10.13 3.97
C HIS A 49 -1.30 9.48 5.25
N TYR A 50 -0.83 8.27 5.48
CA TYR A 50 -0.92 7.57 6.75
C TYR A 50 0.48 7.12 7.14
N VAL A 51 0.89 7.40 8.38
CA VAL A 51 2.17 6.94 8.92
C VAL A 51 1.97 6.34 10.28
N ARG A 52 2.59 5.17 10.50
CA ARG A 52 2.75 4.57 11.81
C ARG A 52 4.23 4.56 12.18
N TYR A 53 4.53 4.94 13.41
CA TYR A 53 5.88 4.99 13.96
C TYR A 53 6.15 3.79 14.86
N ALA A 54 7.44 3.51 15.11
CA ALA A 54 7.86 2.37 15.95
C ALA A 54 7.41 2.48 17.41
N ASP A 55 7.12 3.69 17.90
CA ASP A 55 6.54 3.94 19.23
C ASP A 55 5.02 3.74 19.27
N GLY A 56 4.40 3.31 18.16
CA GLY A 56 2.95 3.13 18.04
C GLY A 56 2.18 4.42 17.78
N THR A 57 2.85 5.59 17.75
CA THR A 57 2.19 6.83 17.33
C THR A 57 1.81 6.76 15.85
N VAL A 58 0.74 7.46 15.50
CA VAL A 58 0.21 7.53 14.14
C VAL A 58 0.06 9.00 13.74
N ASP A 59 0.47 9.33 12.52
CA ASP A 59 0.19 10.61 11.89
C ASP A 59 -0.59 10.38 10.59
N HIS A 60 -1.46 11.31 10.26
CA HIS A 60 -2.19 11.28 9.01
C HIS A 60 -2.64 12.66 8.57
N TYR A 61 -2.90 12.80 7.28
CA TYR A 61 -3.38 14.05 6.71
C TYR A 61 -4.40 13.82 5.60
N SER A 62 -5.35 14.76 5.52
CA SER A 62 -6.38 14.85 4.48
C SER A 62 -7.34 13.65 4.43
N PHE A 63 -7.67 13.07 5.59
CA PHE A 63 -8.78 12.12 5.66
C PHE A 63 -10.10 12.86 5.87
N HIS A 64 -11.07 12.56 5.00
CA HIS A 64 -12.45 13.02 5.15
C HIS A 64 -13.39 11.83 5.01
N GLY A 65 -14.58 11.94 5.60
CA GLY A 65 -15.64 10.95 5.48
C GLY A 65 -15.33 9.61 6.14
N GLU A 66 -15.69 8.53 5.44
CA GLU A 66 -15.77 7.18 6.00
C GLU A 66 -14.42 6.62 6.46
N LEU A 67 -13.31 6.90 5.75
CA LEU A 67 -11.99 6.43 6.19
C LEU A 67 -11.60 7.05 7.55
N MET A 68 -11.88 8.34 7.75
CA MET A 68 -11.58 9.01 9.02
C MET A 68 -12.41 8.40 10.16
N ARG A 69 -13.69 8.14 9.89
CA ARG A 69 -14.60 7.50 10.84
C ARG A 69 -14.12 6.09 11.21
N GLU A 70 -13.79 5.28 10.20
CA GLU A 70 -13.29 3.91 10.37
C GLU A 70 -11.99 3.88 11.19
N LEU A 71 -11.01 4.74 10.88
CA LEU A 71 -9.77 4.84 11.65
C LEU A 71 -9.99 5.36 13.08
N HIS A 72 -10.98 6.22 13.29
CA HIS A 72 -11.30 6.74 14.62
C HIS A 72 -12.02 5.71 15.51
N GLU A 73 -12.92 4.92 14.93
CA GLU A 73 -13.73 3.90 15.60
C GLU A 73 -12.93 2.62 15.86
N ARG A 74 -12.20 2.13 14.86
CA ARG A 74 -11.53 0.81 14.89
C ARG A 74 -10.00 0.88 14.81
N GLY A 75 -9.43 1.99 14.35
CA GLY A 75 -7.98 2.14 14.18
C GLY A 75 -7.20 2.54 15.44
N ARG A 76 -7.84 2.68 16.60
CA ARG A 76 -7.17 3.10 17.85
C ARG A 76 -6.16 2.05 18.35
N GLY A 77 -5.03 2.51 18.90
CA GLY A 77 -4.07 1.64 19.61
C GLY A 77 -3.12 0.81 18.74
N GLY A 78 -2.89 1.20 17.47
CA GLY A 78 -1.92 0.52 16.60
C GLY A 78 -2.46 -0.74 15.90
N TYR A 79 -3.79 -0.89 15.89
CA TYR A 79 -4.49 -2.04 15.33
C TYR A 79 -4.43 -2.13 13.80
N VAL A 80 -4.19 -1.02 13.12
CA VAL A 80 -4.02 -0.97 11.66
C VAL A 80 -2.68 -1.60 11.28
N GLN A 81 -2.76 -2.70 10.53
CA GLN A 81 -1.60 -3.40 9.99
C GLN A 81 -1.14 -2.77 8.67
N SER A 82 -2.07 -2.45 7.77
CA SER A 82 -1.78 -1.76 6.52
C SER A 82 -2.98 -0.95 6.04
N LEU A 83 -2.71 0.09 5.25
CA LEU A 83 -3.70 0.94 4.61
C LEU A 83 -3.30 1.16 3.15
N ALA A 84 -4.23 1.00 2.22
CA ALA A 84 -4.05 1.33 0.81
C ALA A 84 -5.14 2.33 0.38
N PHE A 85 -4.73 3.37 -0.33
CA PHE A 85 -5.65 4.32 -0.94
C PHE A 85 -6.06 3.83 -2.31
N ALA A 86 -7.36 3.86 -2.62
CA ALA A 86 -7.89 3.56 -3.93
C ALA A 86 -8.26 4.85 -4.68
N PRO A 87 -8.29 4.83 -6.02
CA PRO A 87 -8.76 5.97 -6.82
C PRO A 87 -10.17 6.43 -6.42
N GLY A 88 -10.46 7.71 -6.63
CA GLY A 88 -11.79 8.28 -6.33
C GLY A 88 -12.11 8.37 -4.83
N GLY A 89 -11.11 8.32 -3.96
CA GLY A 89 -11.28 8.41 -2.50
C GLY A 89 -11.65 7.09 -1.84
N GLY A 90 -11.53 5.97 -2.55
CA GLY A 90 -11.68 4.65 -1.94
C GLY A 90 -10.50 4.29 -1.03
N TYR A 91 -10.65 3.23 -0.26
CA TYR A 91 -9.63 2.76 0.66
C TYR A 91 -9.77 1.28 0.98
N PHE A 92 -8.67 0.71 1.47
CA PHE A 92 -8.61 -0.57 2.16
C PHE A 92 -7.79 -0.42 3.43
N VAL A 93 -8.31 -0.91 4.56
CA VAL A 93 -7.62 -0.97 5.85
C VAL A 93 -7.57 -2.44 6.29
N LEU A 94 -6.35 -2.98 6.47
CA LEU A 94 -6.12 -4.27 7.10
C LEU A 94 -5.84 -4.07 8.58
N TYR A 95 -6.50 -4.86 9.41
CA TYR A 95 -6.30 -4.88 10.85
C TYR A 95 -5.44 -6.07 11.29
N SER A 96 -4.84 -5.95 12.46
CA SER A 96 -3.94 -6.98 13.01
C SER A 96 -4.63 -8.32 13.31
N ASP A 97 -5.95 -8.34 13.53
CA ASP A 97 -6.76 -9.56 13.63
C ASP A 97 -7.03 -10.24 12.28
N GLY A 98 -6.62 -9.62 11.17
CA GLY A 98 -6.88 -10.10 9.82
C GLY A 98 -8.23 -9.70 9.25
N THR A 99 -9.07 -8.98 10.00
CA THR A 99 -10.25 -8.32 9.43
C THR A 99 -9.83 -7.11 8.61
N TYR A 100 -10.71 -6.66 7.72
CA TYR A 100 -10.47 -5.47 6.92
C TYR A 100 -11.73 -4.63 6.79
N ALA A 101 -11.53 -3.35 6.50
CA ALA A 101 -12.56 -2.42 6.05
C ALA A 101 -12.18 -1.90 4.67
N ALA A 102 -13.16 -1.77 3.78
CA ALA A 102 -12.90 -1.31 2.42
C ALA A 102 -14.10 -0.60 1.82
N GLN A 103 -13.83 0.41 0.99
CA GLN A 103 -14.85 1.17 0.27
C GLN A 103 -14.26 1.70 -1.04
N GLY A 104 -15.06 1.73 -2.11
CA GLY A 104 -14.64 2.34 -3.37
C GLY A 104 -13.42 1.68 -4.01
N LEU A 105 -13.28 0.36 -3.84
CA LEU A 105 -12.16 -0.38 -4.45
C LEU A 105 -12.33 -0.48 -5.97
N PRO A 106 -11.22 -0.67 -6.72
CA PRO A 106 -11.30 -1.09 -8.12
C PRO A 106 -12.22 -2.31 -8.28
N PRO A 107 -13.12 -2.36 -9.28
CA PRO A 107 -14.11 -3.43 -9.40
C PRO A 107 -13.51 -4.84 -9.42
N GLY A 108 -12.37 -5.01 -10.10
CA GLY A 108 -11.64 -6.28 -10.15
C GLY A 108 -11.11 -6.72 -8.77
N LEU A 109 -10.58 -5.78 -7.98
CA LEU A 109 -10.12 -6.07 -6.63
C LEU A 109 -11.30 -6.41 -5.70
N GLN A 110 -12.40 -5.67 -5.83
CA GLN A 110 -13.61 -5.92 -5.04
C GLN A 110 -14.18 -7.32 -5.31
N ALA A 111 -14.25 -7.72 -6.58
CA ALA A 111 -14.68 -9.05 -6.98
C ALA A 111 -13.72 -10.14 -6.45
N GLU A 112 -12.41 -9.93 -6.53
CA GLU A 112 -11.41 -10.85 -6.01
C GLU A 112 -11.57 -11.08 -4.50
N LEU A 113 -11.66 -10.00 -3.70
CA LEU A 113 -11.82 -10.09 -2.25
C LEU A 113 -13.12 -10.78 -1.85
N TRP A 114 -14.23 -10.53 -2.56
CA TRP A 114 -15.49 -11.24 -2.31
C TRP A 114 -15.43 -12.73 -2.66
N SER A 115 -14.70 -13.10 -3.71
CA SER A 115 -14.53 -14.50 -4.09
C SER A 115 -13.65 -15.29 -3.10
N GLN A 116 -12.78 -14.60 -2.38
CA GLN A 116 -11.82 -15.20 -1.44
C GLN A 116 -12.20 -14.98 0.03
N SER A 117 -13.49 -15.12 0.38
CA SER A 117 -14.01 -14.81 1.72
C SER A 117 -13.34 -15.57 2.89
N ALA A 118 -12.73 -16.72 2.62
CA ALA A 118 -11.99 -17.50 3.62
C ALA A 118 -10.48 -17.22 3.66
N ALA A 119 -9.93 -16.52 2.66
CA ALA A 119 -8.49 -16.28 2.57
C ALA A 119 -8.11 -15.00 3.34
N ARG A 120 -7.14 -15.12 4.24
CA ARG A 120 -6.64 -13.96 5.00
C ARG A 120 -5.70 -13.13 4.13
N VAL A 121 -6.03 -11.87 3.91
CA VAL A 121 -5.15 -10.90 3.24
C VAL A 121 -3.92 -10.65 4.12
N GLU A 122 -2.73 -10.77 3.54
CA GLU A 122 -1.45 -10.47 4.18
C GLU A 122 -0.93 -9.10 3.74
N HIS A 123 -1.05 -8.80 2.45
CA HIS A 123 -0.59 -7.54 1.87
C HIS A 123 -1.49 -7.12 0.72
N ILE A 124 -1.67 -5.81 0.58
CA ILE A 124 -2.42 -5.22 -0.52
C ILE A 124 -1.76 -3.92 -0.95
N ASN A 125 -1.83 -3.62 -2.24
CA ASN A 125 -1.44 -2.34 -2.79
C ASN A 125 -2.37 -1.99 -3.94
N ILE A 126 -2.69 -0.70 -4.07
CA ILE A 126 -3.59 -0.17 -5.09
C ILE A 126 -2.88 1.01 -5.74
N GLY A 127 -2.75 0.95 -7.07
CA GLY A 127 -2.15 1.99 -7.89
C GLY A 127 -3.11 3.16 -8.12
N ALA A 128 -2.54 4.30 -8.50
CA ALA A 128 -3.27 5.54 -8.74
C ALA A 128 -4.31 5.44 -9.88
N HIS A 129 -4.15 4.48 -10.79
CA HIS A 129 -5.09 4.26 -11.89
C HIS A 129 -6.04 3.09 -11.64
N GLY A 130 -5.94 2.43 -10.48
CA GLY A 130 -6.81 1.31 -10.10
C GLY A 130 -6.22 -0.06 -10.41
N GLU A 131 -4.94 -0.13 -10.76
CA GLU A 131 -4.18 -1.37 -10.66
C GLU A 131 -4.13 -1.83 -9.22
N TRP A 132 -4.01 -3.14 -9.02
CA TRP A 132 -3.98 -3.68 -7.67
C TRP A 132 -3.17 -4.96 -7.61
N PHE A 133 -2.63 -5.20 -6.42
CA PHE A 133 -1.97 -6.44 -6.04
C PHE A 133 -2.48 -6.82 -4.65
N VAL A 134 -2.82 -8.10 -4.48
CA VAL A 134 -3.17 -8.67 -3.18
C VAL A 134 -2.40 -9.97 -3.00
N ARG A 135 -1.84 -10.15 -1.80
CA ARG A 135 -1.22 -11.39 -1.36
C ARG A 135 -1.94 -11.89 -0.11
N TYR A 136 -2.16 -13.19 -0.08
CA TYR A 136 -2.82 -13.90 0.99
C TYR A 136 -1.81 -14.64 1.86
N ALA A 137 -2.19 -14.91 3.10
CA ALA A 137 -1.34 -15.59 4.07
C ALA A 137 -0.98 -17.04 3.68
N ASP A 138 -1.72 -17.64 2.75
CA ASP A 138 -1.41 -18.96 2.18
C ASP A 138 -0.37 -18.90 1.04
N GLY A 139 0.19 -17.72 0.77
CA GLY A 139 1.18 -17.46 -0.25
C GLY A 139 0.61 -17.22 -1.65
N ARG A 140 -0.70 -17.43 -1.86
CA ARG A 140 -1.35 -17.04 -3.12
C ARG A 140 -1.34 -15.53 -3.24
N TRP A 141 -1.30 -15.04 -4.47
CA TRP A 141 -1.46 -13.64 -4.78
C TRP A 141 -2.28 -13.47 -6.06
N ARG A 142 -2.82 -12.28 -6.25
CA ARG A 142 -3.56 -11.86 -7.44
C ARG A 142 -3.22 -10.41 -7.76
N CYS A 143 -3.28 -10.07 -9.03
CA CYS A 143 -3.17 -8.70 -9.48
C CYS A 143 -4.15 -8.45 -10.62
N GLY A 144 -4.53 -7.19 -10.80
CA GLY A 144 -5.30 -6.74 -11.94
C GLY A 144 -4.90 -5.33 -12.31
N ASP A 145 -5.14 -4.96 -13.56
CA ASP A 145 -4.93 -3.61 -14.07
C ASP A 145 -6.27 -2.97 -14.44
N HIS A 146 -6.33 -1.65 -14.30
CA HIS A 146 -7.40 -0.86 -14.90
C HIS A 146 -6.77 -0.12 -16.07
N THR A 147 -7.10 -0.55 -17.29
CA THR A 147 -6.90 0.21 -18.54
C THR A 147 -5.46 0.53 -18.96
N GLY A 148 -4.60 -0.49 -19.12
CA GLY A 148 -3.49 -0.40 -20.09
C GLY A 148 -2.07 -0.55 -19.54
N CYS A 149 -1.87 -0.64 -18.23
CA CYS A 149 -0.56 -0.91 -17.62
C CYS A 149 -0.24 -2.41 -17.60
N GLN A 150 -0.34 -3.07 -18.77
CA GLN A 150 -0.14 -4.51 -19.03
C GLN A 150 1.23 -5.06 -18.59
N SER A 151 2.16 -4.21 -18.15
CA SER A 151 3.52 -4.59 -17.78
C SER A 151 3.60 -5.42 -16.48
N LEU A 152 2.72 -5.17 -15.50
CA LEU A 152 2.85 -5.81 -14.18
C LEU A 152 2.50 -7.29 -14.24
N ALA A 153 1.30 -7.64 -14.73
CA ALA A 153 0.84 -9.04 -14.78
C ALA A 153 1.78 -9.91 -15.62
N HIS A 154 2.26 -9.38 -16.74
CA HIS A 154 3.25 -10.05 -17.58
C HIS A 154 4.57 -10.27 -16.82
N THR A 155 5.11 -9.24 -16.16
CA THR A 155 6.39 -9.39 -15.44
C THR A 155 6.28 -10.31 -14.24
N ILE A 156 5.18 -10.22 -13.49
CA ILE A 156 4.90 -11.12 -12.37
C ILE A 156 4.78 -12.57 -12.86
N GLY A 157 4.17 -12.82 -14.02
CA GLY A 157 4.16 -14.15 -14.65
C GLY A 157 5.57 -14.70 -14.89
N HIS A 158 6.47 -13.89 -15.47
CA HIS A 158 7.89 -14.27 -15.65
C HIS A 158 8.63 -14.55 -14.34
N LEU A 159 8.32 -13.79 -13.27
CA LEU A 159 8.93 -14.01 -11.96
C LEU A 159 8.42 -15.31 -11.30
N GLN A 160 7.15 -15.64 -11.52
CA GLN A 160 6.56 -16.89 -11.05
C GLN A 160 7.19 -18.12 -11.72
N ASP A 161 7.43 -18.06 -13.03
CA ASP A 161 8.08 -19.15 -13.78
C ASP A 161 9.50 -19.45 -13.26
N ARG A 162 10.11 -18.51 -12.53
CA ARG A 162 11.41 -18.64 -11.89
C ARG A 162 11.34 -19.04 -10.41
N LEU A 163 10.16 -19.44 -9.92
CA LEU A 163 9.89 -19.88 -8.54
C LEU A 163 10.19 -18.83 -7.46
N TYR A 164 10.17 -17.54 -7.81
CA TYR A 164 10.28 -16.48 -6.80
C TYR A 164 8.94 -16.26 -6.10
N GLY A 165 8.95 -16.36 -4.76
CA GLY A 165 7.78 -16.09 -3.92
C GLY A 165 7.55 -14.60 -3.76
N ILE A 166 6.72 -14.00 -4.62
CA ILE A 166 6.42 -12.57 -4.57
C ILE A 166 5.84 -12.22 -3.20
N ARG A 167 6.50 -11.29 -2.50
CA ARG A 167 6.13 -10.84 -1.15
C ARG A 167 5.30 -9.57 -1.17
N ARG A 168 5.70 -8.59 -1.99
CA ARG A 168 5.01 -7.29 -2.10
C ARG A 168 5.14 -6.70 -3.49
N VAL A 169 4.16 -5.86 -3.81
CA VAL A 169 4.22 -4.95 -4.96
C VAL A 169 3.89 -3.55 -4.46
N THR A 170 4.65 -2.56 -4.90
CA THR A 170 4.36 -1.14 -4.62
C THR A 170 4.22 -0.40 -5.92
N PHE A 171 3.09 0.28 -6.09
CA PHE A 171 2.82 1.13 -7.25
C PHE A 171 3.34 2.55 -6.99
N GLY A 172 3.93 3.14 -8.02
CA GLY A 172 4.27 4.56 -8.10
C GLY A 172 3.19 5.36 -8.84
N ALA A 173 3.39 6.68 -8.91
CA ALA A 173 2.40 7.62 -9.46
C ALA A 173 2.19 7.52 -10.98
N ASP A 174 3.15 6.97 -11.73
CA ASP A 174 3.16 6.96 -13.20
C ASP A 174 3.07 5.53 -13.79
N CYS A 175 2.20 4.67 -13.25
CA CYS A 175 2.17 3.23 -13.55
C CYS A 175 3.51 2.48 -13.29
N SER A 176 4.47 3.11 -12.62
CA SER A 176 5.71 2.43 -12.21
C SER A 176 5.42 1.50 -11.04
N TRP A 177 6.24 0.47 -10.86
CA TRP A 177 6.08 -0.45 -9.76
C TRP A 177 7.41 -1.08 -9.33
N VAL A 178 7.42 -1.57 -8.10
CA VAL A 178 8.51 -2.34 -7.50
C VAL A 178 7.95 -3.67 -6.99
N VAL A 179 8.63 -4.77 -7.29
CA VAL A 179 8.32 -6.11 -6.76
C VAL A 179 9.39 -6.53 -5.75
N GLU A 180 8.95 -6.98 -4.58
CA GLU A 180 9.76 -7.61 -3.53
C GLU A 180 9.48 -9.13 -3.53
N PHE A 181 10.50 -9.97 -3.44
CA PHE A 181 10.43 -11.44 -3.37
C PHE A 181 11.32 -12.01 -2.26
#